data_AF-A0A6B3MZS7-F1
#
_entry.id   AF-A0A6B3MZS7-F1
#
_cell.length_a   1.000
_cell.length_b   1.000
_cell.length_c   1.000
_cell.angle_alpha   90.00
_cell.angle_beta   90.00
_cell.angle_gamma   90.00
#
_symmetry.space_group_name_H-M   'P 1'
#
loop_
_entity.id
_entity.type
_entity.pdbx_description
1 polymer ?
#
loop_
_entity_poly.entity_id
_entity_poly.type
_entity_poly.pdbx_seq_one_letter_code
_entity_poly.pdbx_strand_id
1 'polypeptide(L)'
;MCRSARITASLSPYWHWLEPSQDPLARLDLALAAAQRNQDQEGENLVRNAIAALASREEFKEIQSLVQESDKLNSFEFTSVTVNRRGEEIKREAKQAKYFREILPNDVPLEMVYIPGGEFMMGSPEKEGYDYDDEKPQHLVTVSPFFMGKYPITQAQWKAIASRTDLKVERDLDSNPAYFRNRQDSAHRPVEKVSWYDAVEFCLRLSRHTGGEYRLPSEAEWEYACRAGTTTPFHFGETISIQLANYNTDYTYEKGVKGEYLKQTTPVEYFQEANKFGLCEMHGNVWEWCEDDWHEHYEGAPTDGSAWLSDNNGTTKVVRGGSCGDHPYLCRCASRGYDDPGLDLSNGVGLRVVCALGRILP
;
A
#
# COMPACT_ATOMS: atom_id res chain seq x y z
N MET A 1 6.92 -7.07 29.67
CA MET A 1 6.93 -5.76 30.37
C MET A 1 7.94 -5.64 31.54
N CYS A 2 8.28 -6.68 32.32
CA CYS A 2 9.11 -6.49 33.55
C CYS A 2 10.65 -6.40 33.40
N ARG A 3 11.26 -6.64 32.22
CA ARG A 3 12.72 -6.45 32.02
C ARG A 3 13.08 -5.15 31.27
N SER A 4 12.16 -4.62 30.46
CA SER A 4 12.32 -3.34 29.74
C SER A 4 12.46 -2.15 30.69
N ALA A 5 11.75 -2.17 31.82
CA ALA A 5 11.78 -1.14 32.87
C ALA A 5 13.16 -0.98 33.56
N ARG A 6 14.00 -2.03 33.59
CA ARG A 6 15.34 -1.96 34.22
C ARG A 6 16.40 -1.37 33.30
N ILE A 7 16.30 -1.62 31.99
CA ILE A 7 17.20 -1.03 30.99
C ILE A 7 16.90 0.47 30.83
N THR A 8 15.61 0.83 30.77
CA THR A 8 15.14 2.23 30.69
C THR A 8 15.56 3.08 31.88
N ALA A 9 15.55 2.54 33.11
CA ALA A 9 15.99 3.29 34.30
C ALA A 9 17.51 3.57 34.34
N SER A 10 18.34 2.67 33.79
CA SER A 10 19.81 2.82 33.82
C SER A 10 20.38 3.77 32.77
N LEU A 11 19.65 4.01 31.68
CA LEU A 11 20.04 4.91 30.58
C LEU A 11 19.51 6.35 30.76
N SER A 12 18.83 6.63 31.89
CA SER A 12 18.21 7.91 32.25
C SER A 12 19.03 9.18 31.92
N PRO A 13 20.36 9.22 32.12
CA PRO A 13 21.15 10.44 31.88
C PRO A 13 21.30 10.83 30.41
N TYR A 14 21.11 9.89 29.48
CA TYR A 14 21.40 10.07 28.06
C TYR A 14 20.17 10.40 27.20
N TRP A 15 18.97 10.33 27.80
CA TRP A 15 17.70 10.50 27.08
C TRP A 15 17.27 11.95 26.84
N HIS A 16 17.88 12.94 27.49
CA HIS A 16 17.50 14.35 27.34
C HIS A 16 17.82 14.97 25.96
N TRP A 17 18.46 14.21 25.07
CA TRP A 17 18.85 14.62 23.71
C TRP A 17 18.07 13.92 22.60
N LEU A 18 17.03 13.13 22.92
CA LEU A 18 16.40 12.20 21.98
C LEU A 18 14.89 12.46 21.83
N GLU A 19 14.43 12.63 20.59
CA GLU A 19 13.01 12.71 20.26
C GLU A 19 12.36 11.31 20.26
N PRO A 20 11.12 11.14 20.75
CA PRO A 20 10.46 9.83 20.87
C PRO A 20 10.19 9.10 19.55
N SER A 21 10.21 9.80 18.41
CA SER A 21 9.82 9.34 17.08
C SER A 21 10.94 8.68 16.26
N GLN A 22 12.16 8.56 16.79
CA GLN A 22 13.30 7.98 16.07
C GLN A 22 13.43 6.46 16.25
N ASP A 23 13.89 5.80 15.20
CA ASP A 23 14.25 4.37 15.13
C ASP A 23 15.10 3.93 16.36
N PRO A 24 14.72 2.83 17.06
CA PRO A 24 15.44 2.34 18.23
C PRO A 24 16.94 2.09 18.03
N LEU A 25 17.38 1.72 16.82
CA LEU A 25 18.81 1.55 16.53
C LEU A 25 19.53 2.87 16.38
N ALA A 26 18.97 3.80 15.61
CA ALA A 26 19.50 5.17 15.53
C ALA A 26 19.65 5.80 16.93
N ARG A 27 18.71 5.51 17.85
CA ARG A 27 18.78 5.94 19.25
C ARG A 27 19.92 5.28 20.03
N LEU A 28 20.18 3.99 19.80
CA LEU A 28 21.29 3.28 20.44
C LEU A 28 22.65 3.66 19.86
N ASP A 29 22.74 3.93 18.56
CA ASP A 29 23.97 4.43 17.92
C ASP A 29 24.31 5.85 18.40
N LEU A 30 23.31 6.71 18.54
CA LEU A 30 23.48 8.04 19.15
C LEU A 30 23.91 7.95 20.60
N ALA A 31 23.33 7.03 21.39
CA ALA A 31 23.72 6.78 22.77
C ALA A 31 25.15 6.22 22.87
N LEU A 32 25.55 5.32 21.97
CA LEU A 32 26.91 4.78 21.89
C LEU A 32 27.92 5.88 21.58
N ALA A 33 27.62 6.71 20.57
CA ALA A 33 28.45 7.86 20.21
C ALA A 33 28.54 8.88 21.36
N ALA A 34 27.47 9.08 22.12
CA ALA A 34 27.48 9.96 23.29
C ALA A 34 28.35 9.39 24.44
N ALA A 35 28.22 8.09 24.74
CA ALA A 35 29.04 7.42 25.74
C ALA A 35 30.54 7.46 25.39
N GLN A 36 30.89 7.22 24.12
CA GLN A 36 32.26 7.31 23.63
C GLN A 36 32.84 8.72 23.72
N ARG A 37 32.06 9.74 23.33
CA ARG A 37 32.48 11.16 23.47
C ARG A 37 32.72 11.56 24.92
N ASN A 38 31.92 11.02 25.84
CA ASN A 38 32.02 11.31 27.26
C ASN A 38 33.03 10.39 27.99
N GLN A 39 33.71 9.48 27.28
CA GLN A 39 34.61 8.48 27.86
C GLN A 39 33.93 7.65 28.98
N ASP A 40 32.61 7.45 28.89
CA ASP A 40 31.83 6.63 29.82
C ASP A 40 31.89 5.16 29.41
N GLN A 41 32.85 4.43 29.97
CA GLN A 41 33.07 3.01 29.67
C GLN A 41 31.90 2.12 30.13
N GLU A 42 31.21 2.50 31.21
CA GLU A 42 30.08 1.73 31.74
C GLU A 42 28.84 1.91 30.85
N GLY A 43 28.55 3.16 30.45
CA GLY A 43 27.53 3.48 29.47
C GLY A 43 27.79 2.85 28.11
N GLU A 44 29.04 2.85 27.64
CA GLU A 44 29.42 2.22 26.37
C GLU A 44 29.12 0.71 26.40
N ASN A 45 29.53 0.02 27.48
CA ASN A 45 29.28 -1.42 27.64
C ASN A 45 27.79 -1.74 27.73
N LEU A 46 27.01 -0.89 28.42
CA LEU A 46 25.58 -1.07 28.58
C LEU A 46 24.82 -0.92 27.26
N VAL A 47 25.19 0.09 26.45
CA VAL A 47 24.63 0.29 25.11
C VAL A 47 25.03 -0.86 24.17
N ARG A 48 26.30 -1.31 24.19
CA ARG A 48 26.76 -2.46 23.40
C ARG A 48 26.01 -3.75 23.75
N ASN A 49 25.75 -3.99 25.03
CA ASN A 49 24.95 -5.13 25.47
C ASN A 49 23.48 -5.03 25.03
N ALA A 50 22.90 -3.82 25.04
CA ALA A 50 21.55 -3.58 24.53
C ALA A 50 21.46 -3.83 23.02
N ILE A 51 22.45 -3.37 22.25
CA ILE A 51 22.57 -3.64 20.81
C ILE A 51 22.70 -5.15 20.57
N ALA A 52 23.58 -5.85 21.30
CA ALA A 52 23.75 -7.30 21.16
C ALA A 52 22.47 -8.09 21.52
N ALA A 53 21.74 -7.66 22.55
CA ALA A 53 20.47 -8.28 22.93
C ALA A 53 19.38 -8.05 21.89
N LEU A 54 19.32 -6.89 21.25
CA LEU A 54 18.43 -6.63 20.12
C LEU A 54 18.83 -7.43 18.89
N ALA A 55 20.13 -7.45 18.54
CA ALA A 55 20.71 -8.23 17.45
C ALA A 55 20.46 -9.75 17.55
N SER A 56 20.25 -10.26 18.76
CA SER A 56 19.94 -11.68 18.98
C SER A 56 18.47 -12.05 18.72
N ARG A 57 17.56 -11.08 18.58
CA ARG A 57 16.13 -11.33 18.34
C ARG A 57 15.87 -11.70 16.89
N GLU A 58 14.98 -12.66 16.68
CA GLU A 58 14.65 -13.13 15.33
C GLU A 58 13.99 -12.03 14.49
N GLU A 59 13.01 -11.30 15.06
CA GLU A 59 12.41 -10.09 14.46
C GLU A 59 13.47 -9.05 14.03
N PHE A 60 14.56 -8.91 14.80
CA PHE A 60 15.60 -7.94 14.51
C PHE A 60 16.55 -8.41 13.42
N LYS A 61 16.91 -9.70 13.40
CA LYS A 61 17.67 -10.30 12.30
C LYS A 61 16.90 -10.25 11.01
N GLU A 62 15.58 -10.46 11.08
CA GLU A 62 14.66 -10.28 9.97
C GLU A 62 14.68 -8.81 9.52
N ILE A 63 14.45 -7.83 10.40
CA ILE A 63 14.59 -6.39 10.03
C ILE A 63 15.97 -6.07 9.41
N GLN A 64 17.07 -6.63 9.93
CA GLN A 64 18.40 -6.43 9.34
C GLN A 64 18.55 -7.07 7.95
N SER A 65 18.01 -8.28 7.74
CA SER A 65 18.02 -8.90 6.41
C SER A 65 17.15 -8.11 5.44
N LEU A 66 16.00 -7.62 5.90
CA LEU A 66 15.11 -6.74 5.13
C LEU A 66 15.81 -5.44 4.70
N VAL A 67 16.57 -4.81 5.61
CA VAL A 67 17.36 -3.61 5.30
C VAL A 67 18.45 -3.94 4.27
N GLN A 68 19.18 -5.05 4.44
CA GLN A 68 20.22 -5.49 3.50
C GLN A 68 19.67 -5.89 2.12
N GLU A 69 18.49 -6.51 2.07
CA GLU A 69 17.77 -6.82 0.83
C GLU A 69 17.30 -5.54 0.15
N SER A 70 16.82 -4.56 0.93
CA SER A 70 16.43 -3.26 0.39
C SER A 70 17.60 -2.54 -0.30
N ASP A 71 18.84 -2.75 0.14
CA ASP A 71 20.03 -2.12 -0.47
C ASP A 71 20.43 -2.74 -1.81
N LYS A 72 19.86 -3.91 -2.16
CA LYS A 72 20.01 -4.53 -3.49
C LYS A 72 18.94 -4.12 -4.48
N LEU A 73 17.92 -3.38 -4.04
CA LEU A 73 16.83 -2.93 -4.90
C LEU A 73 17.29 -1.81 -5.82
N ASN A 74 16.71 -1.78 -7.02
CA ASN A 74 16.85 -0.63 -7.89
C ASN A 74 16.11 0.56 -7.30
N SER A 75 16.43 1.76 -7.77
CA SER A 75 15.69 2.97 -7.40
C SER A 75 15.17 3.66 -8.64
N PHE A 76 14.00 4.27 -8.54
CA PHE A 76 13.42 5.11 -9.60
C PHE A 76 13.02 6.47 -9.03
N GLU A 77 13.14 7.50 -9.86
CA GLU A 77 12.69 8.84 -9.54
C GLU A 77 11.26 9.05 -10.01
N PHE A 78 10.50 9.83 -9.26
CA PHE A 78 9.13 10.20 -9.60
C PHE A 78 8.79 11.57 -9.01
N THR A 79 7.67 12.12 -9.46
CA THR A 79 7.15 13.38 -8.92
C THR A 79 5.94 13.11 -8.02
N SER A 80 5.88 13.86 -6.92
CA SER A 80 4.74 13.90 -6.02
C SER A 80 4.22 15.32 -5.91
N VAL A 81 2.90 15.46 -6.06
CA VAL A 81 2.21 16.76 -6.08
C VAL A 81 1.34 16.92 -4.83
N THR A 82 1.28 18.14 -4.32
CA THR A 82 0.28 18.55 -3.31
C THR A 82 -0.56 19.68 -3.87
N VAL A 83 -1.87 19.60 -3.66
CA VAL A 83 -2.87 20.59 -4.10
C VAL A 83 -3.54 21.27 -2.91
N ASN A 84 -4.04 22.49 -3.12
CA ASN A 84 -4.89 23.17 -2.16
C ASN A 84 -6.36 22.69 -2.26
N ARG A 85 -7.26 23.28 -1.46
CA ARG A 85 -8.71 22.95 -1.44
C ARG A 85 -9.45 23.11 -2.77
N ARG A 86 -8.85 23.78 -3.76
CA ARG A 86 -9.43 23.98 -5.10
C ARG A 86 -8.84 23.01 -6.15
N GLY A 87 -7.90 22.16 -5.75
CA GLY A 87 -7.19 21.26 -6.66
C GLY A 87 -6.05 21.94 -7.41
N GLU A 88 -5.68 23.16 -7.03
CA GLU A 88 -4.54 23.88 -7.61
C GLU A 88 -3.24 23.38 -6.97
N GLU A 89 -2.25 23.05 -7.79
CA GLU A 89 -0.92 22.63 -7.34
C GLU A 89 -0.26 23.74 -6.48
N ILE A 90 0.19 23.36 -5.28
CA ILE A 90 0.92 24.24 -4.35
C ILE A 90 2.33 23.73 -4.04
N LYS A 91 2.60 22.45 -4.35
CA LYS A 91 3.90 21.85 -4.14
C LYS A 91 4.12 20.72 -5.14
N ARG A 92 5.35 20.64 -5.65
CA ARG A 92 5.84 19.58 -6.52
C ARG A 92 7.22 19.18 -6.06
N GLU A 93 7.41 17.89 -5.81
CA GLU A 93 8.64 17.37 -5.24
C GLU A 93 9.14 16.18 -6.04
N ALA A 94 10.41 16.22 -6.44
CA ALA A 94 11.11 15.02 -6.88
C ALA A 94 11.35 14.10 -5.67
N LYS A 95 11.02 12.83 -5.84
CA LYS A 95 11.20 11.78 -4.85
C LYS A 95 11.81 10.55 -5.51
N GLN A 96 12.25 9.62 -4.68
CA GLN A 96 12.81 8.36 -5.09
C GLN A 96 12.21 7.24 -4.25
N ALA A 97 11.97 6.08 -4.87
CA ALA A 97 11.57 4.87 -4.18
C ALA A 97 12.41 3.69 -4.66
N LYS A 98 12.60 2.72 -3.74
CA LYS A 98 13.24 1.44 -4.03
C LYS A 98 12.21 0.49 -4.64
N TYR A 99 12.65 -0.34 -5.58
CA TYR A 99 11.77 -1.30 -6.26
C TYR A 99 12.56 -2.48 -6.84
N PHE A 100 11.83 -3.56 -7.15
CA PHE A 100 12.31 -4.60 -8.06
C PHE A 100 11.35 -4.77 -9.23
N ARG A 101 11.80 -5.49 -10.26
CA ARG A 101 11.02 -5.75 -11.46
C ARG A 101 10.98 -7.25 -11.71
N GLU A 102 9.77 -7.80 -11.77
CA GLU A 102 9.52 -9.13 -12.33
C GLU A 102 9.37 -9.03 -13.84
N ILE A 103 9.84 -10.08 -14.54
CA ILE A 103 9.61 -10.25 -15.97
C ILE A 103 8.64 -11.41 -16.14
N LEU A 104 7.38 -11.09 -16.43
CA LEU A 104 6.33 -12.06 -16.69
C LEU A 104 6.47 -12.64 -18.10
N PRO A 105 5.72 -13.72 -18.44
CA PRO A 105 5.78 -14.30 -19.78
C PRO A 105 5.54 -13.26 -20.89
N ASN A 106 6.27 -13.41 -22.00
CA ASN A 106 6.31 -12.46 -23.11
C ASN A 106 6.95 -11.10 -22.75
N ASP A 107 7.92 -11.11 -21.83
CA ASP A 107 8.72 -9.94 -21.44
C ASP A 107 7.89 -8.77 -20.88
N VAL A 108 6.74 -9.08 -20.26
CA VAL A 108 5.85 -8.07 -19.67
C VAL A 108 6.38 -7.71 -18.28
N PRO A 109 6.77 -6.44 -18.02
CA PRO A 109 7.32 -6.06 -16.73
C PRO A 109 6.22 -5.90 -15.67
N LEU A 110 6.52 -6.29 -14.43
CA LEU A 110 5.75 -5.96 -13.23
C LEU A 110 6.68 -5.29 -12.22
N GLU A 111 6.46 -4.01 -11.97
CA GLU A 111 7.26 -3.22 -11.03
C GLU A 111 6.64 -3.26 -9.64
N MET A 112 7.44 -3.67 -8.66
CA MET A 112 7.05 -3.85 -7.27
C MET A 112 7.82 -2.86 -6.40
N VAL A 113 7.11 -1.88 -5.85
CA VAL A 113 7.66 -0.76 -5.07
C VAL A 113 7.77 -1.16 -3.60
N TYR A 114 8.91 -0.87 -2.98
CA TYR A 114 9.12 -1.09 -1.56
C TYR A 114 8.30 -0.09 -0.75
N ILE A 115 7.43 -0.62 0.11
CA ILE A 115 6.62 0.15 1.04
C ILE A 115 7.25 0.02 2.42
N PRO A 116 7.77 1.11 3.00
CA PRO A 116 8.38 1.05 4.33
C PRO A 116 7.31 0.76 5.37
N GLY A 117 7.62 -0.08 6.36
CA GLY A 117 6.72 -0.31 7.50
C GLY A 117 6.61 0.94 8.39
N GLY A 118 5.53 1.02 9.16
CA GLY A 118 5.26 2.16 10.03
C GLY A 118 3.89 2.07 10.70
N GLU A 119 3.56 3.10 11.47
CA GLU A 119 2.26 3.24 12.10
C GLU A 119 1.43 4.32 11.40
N PHE A 120 0.12 4.10 11.27
CA PHE A 120 -0.80 5.12 10.76
C PHE A 120 -2.17 5.01 11.42
N MET A 121 -2.94 6.09 11.33
CA MET A 121 -4.33 6.12 11.76
C MET A 121 -5.22 5.69 10.58
N MET A 122 -5.83 4.51 10.70
CA MET A 122 -6.76 3.96 9.70
C MET A 122 -8.18 4.49 9.93
N GLY A 123 -8.93 4.69 8.85
CA GLY A 123 -10.29 5.25 8.89
C GLY A 123 -10.34 6.77 8.80
N SER A 124 -11.55 7.34 8.76
CA SER A 124 -11.75 8.79 8.55
C SER A 124 -12.00 9.56 9.85
N PRO A 125 -11.44 10.78 9.99
CA PRO A 125 -11.75 11.65 11.11
C PRO A 125 -13.17 12.23 10.95
N GLU A 126 -13.82 12.56 12.07
CA GLU A 126 -15.18 13.15 12.08
C GLU A 126 -15.35 14.40 11.19
N LYS A 127 -14.26 15.12 10.90
CA LYS A 127 -14.27 16.38 10.14
C LYS A 127 -14.08 16.20 8.64
N GLU A 128 -14.00 14.99 8.12
CA GLU A 128 -13.80 14.70 6.68
C GLU A 128 -15.09 14.84 5.83
N GLY A 129 -16.17 15.35 6.42
CA GLY A 129 -17.39 15.76 5.71
C GLY A 129 -18.34 14.61 5.34
N TYR A 130 -17.91 13.37 5.55
CA TYR A 130 -18.68 12.16 5.35
C TYR A 130 -18.57 11.29 6.59
N ASP A 131 -19.69 11.14 7.30
CA ASP A 131 -19.77 10.35 8.51
C ASP A 131 -20.30 8.96 8.15
N TYR A 132 -19.44 8.14 7.55
CA TYR A 132 -19.75 6.75 7.29
C TYR A 132 -19.28 5.89 8.46
N ASP A 133 -20.20 5.13 9.05
CA ASP A 133 -19.92 4.26 10.19
C ASP A 133 -18.89 3.17 9.84
N ASP A 134 -18.80 2.79 8.56
CA ASP A 134 -17.84 1.80 8.06
C ASP A 134 -16.38 2.29 8.05
N GLU A 135 -16.15 3.60 8.10
CA GLU A 135 -14.81 4.20 8.18
C GLU A 135 -14.36 4.46 9.63
N LYS A 136 -15.17 4.03 10.61
CA LYS A 136 -15.00 4.32 12.04
C LYS A 136 -14.94 3.05 12.89
N PRO A 137 -14.38 3.13 14.11
CA PRO A 137 -13.61 4.24 14.65
C PRO A 137 -12.23 4.33 13.98
N GLN A 138 -11.63 5.52 14.02
CA GLN A 138 -10.21 5.63 13.73
C GLN A 138 -9.40 4.84 14.76
N HIS A 139 -8.43 4.07 14.28
CA HIS A 139 -7.58 3.24 15.12
C HIS A 139 -6.14 3.20 14.57
N LEU A 140 -5.19 3.00 15.48
CA LEU A 140 -3.77 2.92 15.13
C LEU A 140 -3.45 1.52 14.60
N VAL A 141 -2.82 1.46 13.43
CA VAL A 141 -2.38 0.21 12.81
C VAL A 141 -0.88 0.27 12.55
N THR A 142 -0.18 -0.79 12.91
CA THR A 142 1.24 -1.01 12.59
C THR A 142 1.33 -1.89 11.36
N VAL A 143 1.94 -1.40 10.29
CA VAL A 143 2.13 -2.14 9.03
C VAL A 143 3.59 -2.52 8.90
N SER A 144 3.86 -3.82 8.71
CA SER A 144 5.21 -4.31 8.42
C SER A 144 5.64 -3.88 7.02
N PRO A 145 6.95 -3.75 6.72
CA PRO A 145 7.38 -3.44 5.35
C PRO A 145 6.97 -4.55 4.37
N PHE A 146 6.67 -4.18 3.13
CA PHE A 146 6.28 -5.11 2.05
C PHE A 146 6.52 -4.49 0.68
N PHE A 147 6.23 -5.20 -0.39
CA PHE A 147 6.20 -4.62 -1.74
C PHE A 147 4.80 -4.56 -2.30
N MET A 148 4.50 -3.49 -3.03
CA MET A 148 3.22 -3.30 -3.70
C MET A 148 3.45 -2.98 -5.17
N GLY A 149 2.59 -3.52 -6.04
CA GLY A 149 2.61 -3.17 -7.47
C GLY A 149 2.53 -1.65 -7.64
N LYS A 150 3.42 -1.08 -8.46
CA LYS A 150 3.46 0.37 -8.74
C LYS A 150 2.12 0.90 -9.26
N TYR A 151 1.43 0.05 -10.02
CA TYR A 151 0.14 0.27 -10.65
C TYR A 151 -0.84 -0.86 -10.30
N PRO A 152 -2.16 -0.69 -10.54
CA PRO A 152 -3.05 -1.83 -10.62
C PRO A 152 -2.57 -2.77 -11.75
N ILE A 153 -2.85 -4.07 -11.63
CA ILE A 153 -2.45 -5.05 -12.63
C ILE A 153 -3.03 -4.67 -13.99
N THR A 154 -2.16 -4.56 -15.00
CA THR A 154 -2.59 -4.20 -16.35
C THR A 154 -3.20 -5.40 -17.08
N GLN A 155 -3.95 -5.13 -18.15
CA GLN A 155 -4.50 -6.20 -18.99
C GLN A 155 -3.39 -7.05 -19.64
N ALA A 156 -2.23 -6.47 -19.96
CA ALA A 156 -1.08 -7.23 -20.45
C ALA A 156 -0.49 -8.17 -19.38
N GLN A 157 -0.32 -7.67 -18.15
CA GLN A 157 0.16 -8.47 -17.01
C GLN A 157 -0.83 -9.58 -16.65
N TRP A 158 -2.13 -9.25 -16.61
CA TRP A 158 -3.21 -10.23 -16.44
C TRP A 158 -3.09 -11.36 -17.45
N LYS A 159 -3.10 -11.01 -18.74
CA LYS A 159 -3.05 -11.98 -19.84
C LYS A 159 -1.79 -12.86 -19.79
N ALA A 160 -0.63 -12.28 -19.45
CA ALA A 160 0.63 -13.01 -19.37
C ALA A 160 0.60 -14.19 -18.38
N ILE A 161 -0.14 -14.06 -17.26
CA ILE A 161 -0.26 -15.10 -16.23
C ILE A 161 -1.56 -15.91 -16.40
N ALA A 162 -2.69 -15.26 -16.69
CA ALA A 162 -3.98 -15.92 -16.85
C ALA A 162 -3.99 -16.95 -18.00
N SER A 163 -3.25 -16.69 -19.08
CA SER A 163 -3.11 -17.62 -20.21
C SER A 163 -2.23 -18.85 -19.92
N ARG A 164 -1.49 -18.88 -18.80
CA ARG A 164 -0.61 -20.00 -18.42
C ARG A 164 -1.39 -21.07 -17.65
N THR A 165 -1.99 -22.00 -18.39
CA THR A 165 -2.77 -23.11 -17.80
C THR A 165 -1.92 -24.09 -17.00
N ASP A 166 -0.62 -24.14 -17.24
CA ASP A 166 0.35 -24.91 -16.46
C ASP A 166 0.60 -24.33 -15.06
N LEU A 167 0.29 -23.04 -14.84
CA LEU A 167 0.38 -22.40 -13.52
C LEU A 167 -0.89 -22.57 -12.68
N LYS A 168 -2.02 -22.97 -13.29
CA LYS A 168 -3.35 -23.08 -12.65
C LYS A 168 -3.31 -23.77 -11.30
N VAL A 169 -3.93 -23.15 -10.29
CA VAL A 169 -4.04 -23.70 -8.92
C VAL A 169 -5.43 -24.25 -8.68
N GLU A 170 -6.45 -23.40 -8.70
CA GLU A 170 -7.82 -23.78 -8.33
C GLU A 170 -8.80 -23.64 -9.49
N ARG A 171 -8.72 -22.54 -10.25
CA ARG A 171 -9.74 -22.19 -11.26
C ARG A 171 -9.16 -21.72 -12.57
N ASP A 172 -9.95 -21.86 -13.63
CA ASP A 172 -9.62 -21.27 -14.94
C ASP A 172 -9.83 -19.76 -14.88
N LEU A 173 -9.04 -19.03 -15.67
CA LEU A 173 -9.14 -17.58 -15.78
C LEU A 173 -9.45 -17.23 -17.23
N ASP A 174 -10.42 -16.33 -17.46
CA ASP A 174 -10.51 -15.63 -18.74
C ASP A 174 -9.28 -14.74 -18.88
N SER A 175 -8.51 -14.96 -19.94
CA SER A 175 -7.30 -14.16 -20.21
C SER A 175 -7.58 -12.74 -20.73
N ASN A 176 -8.84 -12.40 -21.04
CA ASN A 176 -9.22 -11.09 -21.55
C ASN A 176 -10.58 -10.60 -21.02
N PRO A 177 -10.78 -10.52 -19.69
CA PRO A 177 -12.09 -10.29 -19.07
C PRO A 177 -12.56 -8.83 -19.17
N ALA A 178 -11.61 -7.89 -19.26
CA ALA A 178 -11.83 -6.45 -19.17
C ALA A 178 -12.89 -5.94 -20.17
N TYR A 179 -13.81 -5.09 -19.69
CA TYR A 179 -14.72 -4.33 -20.51
C TYR A 179 -13.99 -3.45 -21.54
N PHE A 180 -12.91 -2.77 -21.14
CA PHE A 180 -12.14 -1.86 -21.99
C PHE A 180 -11.05 -2.54 -22.84
N ARG A 181 -11.14 -3.86 -23.05
CA ARG A 181 -10.17 -4.65 -23.83
C ARG A 181 -9.95 -4.22 -25.28
N ASN A 182 -10.94 -3.58 -25.90
CA ASN A 182 -10.89 -3.19 -27.31
C ASN A 182 -10.26 -1.80 -27.57
N ARG A 183 -9.66 -1.18 -26.54
CA ARG A 183 -8.95 0.09 -26.69
C ARG A 183 -7.56 -0.12 -27.29
N GLN A 184 -7.05 0.88 -28.02
CA GLN A 184 -5.72 0.80 -28.66
C GLN A 184 -4.58 0.67 -27.63
N ASP A 185 -4.77 1.26 -26.46
CA ASP A 185 -3.87 1.29 -25.30
C ASP A 185 -4.24 0.24 -24.24
N SER A 186 -5.08 -0.75 -24.57
CA SER A 186 -5.65 -1.72 -23.61
C SER A 186 -4.59 -2.49 -22.82
N ALA A 187 -3.47 -2.82 -23.44
CA ALA A 187 -2.34 -3.48 -22.80
C ALA A 187 -1.84 -2.75 -21.53
N HIS A 188 -1.95 -1.42 -21.49
CA HIS A 188 -1.49 -0.58 -20.38
C HIS A 188 -2.63 -0.15 -19.46
N ARG A 189 -3.88 -0.53 -19.75
CA ARG A 189 -5.02 -0.24 -18.87
C ARG A 189 -5.08 -1.26 -17.74
N PRO A 190 -5.65 -0.92 -16.57
CA PRO A 190 -5.94 -1.91 -15.55
C PRO A 190 -6.86 -3.00 -16.11
N VAL A 191 -6.63 -4.23 -15.68
CA VAL A 191 -7.65 -5.28 -15.82
C VAL A 191 -8.82 -4.96 -14.90
N GLU A 192 -10.03 -5.13 -15.40
CA GLU A 192 -11.27 -5.02 -14.65
C GLU A 192 -12.22 -6.15 -15.06
N LYS A 193 -13.39 -6.24 -14.40
CA LYS A 193 -14.32 -7.38 -14.50
C LYS A 193 -13.67 -8.71 -14.10
N VAL A 194 -12.93 -8.68 -13.00
CA VAL A 194 -12.36 -9.88 -12.39
C VAL A 194 -13.00 -10.06 -11.02
N SER A 195 -13.46 -11.27 -10.73
CA SER A 195 -13.97 -11.58 -9.39
C SER A 195 -12.83 -11.61 -8.37
N TRP A 196 -13.15 -11.54 -7.08
CA TRP A 196 -12.13 -11.67 -6.03
C TRP A 196 -11.40 -13.02 -6.14
N TYR A 197 -12.15 -14.08 -6.45
CA TYR A 197 -11.59 -15.41 -6.67
C TYR A 197 -10.64 -15.46 -7.88
N ASP A 198 -10.93 -14.74 -8.96
CA ASP A 198 -10.01 -14.64 -10.10
C ASP A 198 -8.74 -13.90 -9.73
N ALA A 199 -8.87 -12.83 -8.94
CA ALA A 199 -7.74 -12.04 -8.46
C ALA A 199 -6.81 -12.85 -7.54
N VAL A 200 -7.38 -13.67 -6.64
CA VAL A 200 -6.61 -14.62 -5.81
C VAL A 200 -5.92 -15.68 -6.67
N GLU A 201 -6.62 -16.29 -7.61
CA GLU A 201 -6.01 -17.27 -8.54
C GLU A 201 -4.86 -16.65 -9.34
N PHE A 202 -5.01 -15.40 -9.80
CA PHE A 202 -3.93 -14.67 -10.46
C PHE A 202 -2.70 -14.53 -9.54
N CYS A 203 -2.88 -14.13 -8.28
CA CYS A 203 -1.80 -14.02 -7.31
C CYS A 203 -1.11 -15.38 -7.04
N LEU A 204 -1.88 -16.46 -6.94
CA LEU A 204 -1.34 -17.82 -6.76
C LEU A 204 -0.52 -18.28 -7.97
N ARG A 205 -0.98 -18.00 -9.19
CA ARG A 205 -0.22 -18.29 -10.42
C ARG A 205 1.04 -17.44 -10.52
N LEU A 206 0.97 -16.16 -10.17
CA LEU A 206 2.12 -15.26 -10.14
C LEU A 206 3.16 -15.75 -9.13
N SER A 207 2.73 -16.21 -7.95
CA SER A 207 3.58 -16.84 -6.95
C SER A 207 4.28 -18.09 -7.49
N ARG A 208 3.54 -18.98 -8.16
CA ARG A 208 4.13 -20.17 -8.81
C ARG A 208 5.12 -19.84 -9.91
N HIS A 209 4.89 -18.74 -10.64
CA HIS A 209 5.77 -18.34 -11.72
C HIS A 209 7.10 -17.79 -11.22
N THR A 210 7.05 -16.95 -10.18
CA THR A 210 8.19 -16.15 -9.69
C THR A 210 8.92 -16.82 -8.54
N GLY A 211 8.24 -17.70 -7.78
CA GLY A 211 8.70 -18.22 -6.50
C GLY A 211 8.46 -17.26 -5.32
N GLY A 212 7.97 -16.04 -5.57
CA GLY A 212 7.59 -15.07 -4.55
C GLY A 212 6.21 -15.37 -3.94
N GLU A 213 5.90 -14.70 -2.83
CA GLU A 213 4.61 -14.83 -2.13
C GLU A 213 3.70 -13.66 -2.49
N TYR A 214 3.07 -13.74 -3.67
CA TYR A 214 2.13 -12.76 -4.17
C TYR A 214 0.73 -13.00 -3.65
N ARG A 215 0.08 -11.93 -3.19
CA ARG A 215 -1.30 -11.91 -2.71
C ARG A 215 -1.98 -10.56 -2.98
N LEU A 216 -3.27 -10.48 -2.66
CA LEU A 216 -3.96 -9.21 -2.53
C LEU A 216 -3.45 -8.46 -1.29
N PRO A 217 -3.43 -7.12 -1.28
CA PRO A 217 -3.16 -6.36 -0.07
C PRO A 217 -4.24 -6.62 0.98
N SER A 218 -3.88 -6.54 2.26
CA SER A 218 -4.90 -6.27 3.26
C SER A 218 -5.46 -4.86 3.07
N GLU A 219 -6.66 -4.61 3.60
CA GLU A 219 -7.27 -3.29 3.57
C GLU A 219 -6.38 -2.25 4.27
N ALA A 220 -5.75 -2.66 5.38
CA ALA A 220 -4.82 -1.83 6.13
C ALA A 220 -3.56 -1.49 5.33
N GLU A 221 -2.95 -2.48 4.65
CA GLU A 221 -1.82 -2.26 3.75
C GLU A 221 -2.19 -1.30 2.61
N TRP A 222 -3.38 -1.46 2.03
CA TRP A 222 -3.86 -0.60 0.96
C TRP A 222 -4.03 0.84 1.43
N GLU A 223 -4.71 1.08 2.56
CA GLU A 223 -4.93 2.44 3.07
C GLU A 223 -3.61 3.11 3.48
N TYR A 224 -2.74 2.36 4.18
CA TYR A 224 -1.41 2.82 4.55
C TYR A 224 -0.60 3.27 3.34
N ALA A 225 -0.55 2.40 2.32
CA ALA A 225 0.15 2.66 1.08
C ALA A 225 -0.47 3.84 0.31
N CYS A 226 -1.80 3.94 0.26
CA CYS A 226 -2.53 5.03 -0.37
C CYS A 226 -2.19 6.38 0.29
N ARG A 227 -2.28 6.45 1.63
CA ARG A 227 -2.00 7.67 2.40
C ARG A 227 -0.56 8.12 2.29
N ALA A 228 0.40 7.19 2.21
CA ALA A 228 1.83 7.48 2.14
C ALA A 228 2.29 8.56 3.16
N GLY A 229 1.82 8.43 4.41
CA GLY A 229 2.12 9.35 5.51
C GLY A 229 1.30 10.66 5.53
N THR A 230 0.25 10.79 4.73
CA THR A 230 -0.69 11.92 4.81
C THR A 230 -1.92 11.59 5.64
N THR A 231 -2.55 12.62 6.19
CA THR A 231 -3.80 12.53 6.97
C THR A 231 -4.97 13.21 6.25
N THR A 232 -4.76 13.63 5.01
CA THR A 232 -5.79 14.25 4.17
C THR A 232 -6.66 13.19 3.49
N PRO A 233 -7.83 13.56 2.95
CA PRO A 233 -8.72 12.62 2.26
C PRO A 233 -8.08 11.99 1.03
N PHE A 234 -7.16 12.69 0.36
CA PHE A 234 -6.36 12.20 -0.76
C PHE A 234 -4.88 12.38 -0.46
N HIS A 235 -4.01 11.53 -1.01
CA HIS A 235 -2.57 11.60 -0.72
C HIS A 235 -1.92 12.92 -1.17
N PHE A 236 -2.57 13.63 -2.08
CA PHE A 236 -2.13 14.92 -2.60
C PHE A 236 -2.89 16.12 -2.01
N GLY A 237 -3.86 15.94 -1.11
CA GLY A 237 -4.48 17.08 -0.41
C GLY A 237 -5.94 16.92 -0.01
N GLU A 238 -6.58 18.06 0.28
CA GLU A 238 -7.95 18.17 0.81
C GLU A 238 -9.06 18.03 -0.24
N THR A 239 -8.72 17.93 -1.52
CA THR A 239 -9.68 17.65 -2.60
C THR A 239 -9.03 16.78 -3.66
N ILE A 240 -9.85 16.02 -4.38
CA ILE A 240 -9.45 15.32 -5.59
C ILE A 240 -9.22 16.33 -6.72
N SER A 241 -8.25 16.05 -7.61
CA SER A 241 -7.93 16.88 -8.77
C SER A 241 -8.11 16.07 -10.05
N ILE A 242 -8.76 16.69 -11.05
CA ILE A 242 -8.92 16.12 -12.40
C ILE A 242 -7.59 15.90 -13.14
N GLN A 243 -6.51 16.48 -12.64
CA GLN A 243 -5.15 16.31 -13.17
C GLN A 243 -4.37 15.18 -12.48
N LEU A 244 -4.92 14.58 -11.42
CA LEU A 244 -4.21 13.61 -10.58
C LEU A 244 -4.96 12.30 -10.36
N ALA A 245 -6.24 12.22 -10.77
CA ALA A 245 -7.09 11.05 -10.58
C ALA A 245 -8.18 10.97 -11.65
N ASN A 246 -8.57 9.75 -12.03
CA ASN A 246 -9.64 9.48 -12.98
C ASN A 246 -10.90 9.03 -12.24
N TYR A 247 -11.93 9.87 -12.19
CA TYR A 247 -13.18 9.65 -11.46
C TYR A 247 -14.33 10.34 -12.19
N ASN A 248 -15.56 10.27 -11.65
CA ASN A 248 -16.68 11.01 -12.21
C ASN A 248 -16.58 12.52 -11.91
N THR A 249 -15.98 13.26 -12.84
CA THR A 249 -15.73 14.70 -12.73
C THR A 249 -16.96 15.59 -12.92
N ASP A 250 -18.15 15.00 -13.13
CA ASP A 250 -19.42 15.75 -13.04
C ASP A 250 -19.72 16.17 -11.59
N TYR A 251 -19.03 15.57 -10.62
CA TYR A 251 -19.10 15.86 -9.19
C TYR A 251 -17.77 16.40 -8.66
N THR A 252 -17.84 17.14 -7.55
CA THR A 252 -16.68 17.70 -6.86
C THR A 252 -16.62 17.17 -5.44
N TYR A 253 -15.43 17.14 -4.87
CA TYR A 253 -15.24 17.01 -3.44
C TYR A 253 -14.89 18.38 -2.88
N GLU A 254 -15.57 18.82 -1.81
CA GLU A 254 -15.35 20.13 -1.20
C GLU A 254 -15.35 21.28 -2.24
N LYS A 255 -14.26 22.04 -2.34
CA LYS A 255 -14.09 23.18 -3.25
C LYS A 255 -13.36 22.81 -4.54
N GLY A 256 -13.26 21.53 -4.86
CA GLY A 256 -12.72 21.04 -6.12
C GLY A 256 -13.49 21.56 -7.33
N VAL A 257 -12.93 21.33 -8.52
CA VAL A 257 -13.49 21.80 -9.80
C VAL A 257 -13.99 20.62 -10.63
N LYS A 258 -15.05 20.87 -11.41
CA LYS A 258 -15.53 19.90 -12.40
C LYS A 258 -14.58 19.86 -13.60
N GLY A 259 -14.59 18.74 -14.31
CA GLY A 259 -13.78 18.53 -15.51
C GLY A 259 -14.48 17.65 -16.54
N GLU A 260 -13.75 17.26 -17.58
CA GLU A 260 -14.26 16.33 -18.59
C GLU A 260 -14.32 14.90 -18.04
N TYR A 261 -15.53 14.35 -17.95
CA TYR A 261 -15.73 12.99 -17.44
C TYR A 261 -15.42 11.97 -18.54
N LEU A 262 -14.30 11.25 -18.37
CA LEU A 262 -13.77 10.32 -19.37
C LEU A 262 -14.66 9.08 -19.62
N LYS A 263 -15.44 8.63 -18.64
CA LYS A 263 -16.35 7.45 -18.73
C LYS A 263 -15.63 6.15 -19.14
N GLN A 264 -14.34 6.07 -18.85
CA GLN A 264 -13.50 4.92 -19.14
C GLN A 264 -12.29 4.93 -18.23
N THR A 265 -11.65 3.77 -18.10
CA THR A 265 -10.32 3.69 -17.48
C THR A 265 -9.31 4.56 -18.23
N THR A 266 -8.14 4.75 -17.66
CA THR A 266 -6.96 5.30 -18.37
C THR A 266 -5.85 4.26 -18.32
N PRO A 267 -4.86 4.32 -19.23
CA PRO A 267 -3.60 3.62 -19.02
C PRO A 267 -3.04 3.93 -17.63
N VAL A 268 -2.29 2.99 -17.07
CA VAL A 268 -1.47 3.27 -15.89
C VAL A 268 -0.43 4.34 -16.23
N GLU A 269 -0.03 5.14 -15.24
CA GLU A 269 0.86 6.29 -15.40
C GLU A 269 0.27 7.47 -16.19
N TYR A 270 -1.06 7.52 -16.39
CA TYR A 270 -1.71 8.56 -17.18
C TYR A 270 -1.43 9.98 -16.65
N PHE A 271 -1.42 10.13 -15.33
CA PHE A 271 -1.20 11.43 -14.67
C PHE A 271 0.27 11.76 -14.43
N GLN A 272 1.19 10.80 -14.63
CA GLN A 272 2.64 10.96 -14.42
C GLN A 272 3.03 11.44 -13.01
N GLU A 273 2.18 11.18 -12.01
CA GLU A 273 2.39 11.54 -10.60
C GLU A 273 2.17 10.32 -9.70
N ALA A 274 2.92 10.27 -8.61
CA ALA A 274 2.81 9.22 -7.61
C ALA A 274 2.66 9.80 -6.20
N ASN A 275 2.14 8.97 -5.30
CA ASN A 275 2.14 9.30 -3.88
C ASN A 275 3.57 9.25 -3.31
N LYS A 276 3.75 9.59 -2.03
CA LYS A 276 5.10 9.70 -1.43
C LYS A 276 5.87 8.37 -1.37
N PHE A 277 5.20 7.23 -1.57
CA PHE A 277 5.85 5.92 -1.68
C PHE A 277 6.15 5.51 -3.12
N GLY A 278 5.73 6.27 -4.12
CA GLY A 278 5.98 5.97 -5.54
C GLY A 278 4.88 5.11 -6.19
N LEU A 279 3.69 5.05 -5.58
CA LEU A 279 2.53 4.37 -6.14
C LEU A 279 1.65 5.32 -6.93
N CYS A 280 1.15 4.87 -8.07
CA CYS A 280 0.27 5.64 -8.95
C CYS A 280 -1.15 5.08 -8.95
N GLU A 281 -2.12 5.91 -9.36
CA GLU A 281 -3.54 5.55 -9.50
C GLU A 281 -4.20 4.99 -8.22
N MET A 282 -3.75 5.42 -7.03
CA MET A 282 -4.38 5.03 -5.75
C MET A 282 -5.76 5.68 -5.52
N HIS A 283 -6.21 6.56 -6.42
CA HIS A 283 -7.49 7.27 -6.36
C HIS A 283 -8.19 7.20 -7.72
N GLY A 284 -9.30 6.48 -7.80
CA GLY A 284 -10.09 6.29 -9.01
C GLY A 284 -9.51 5.25 -9.98
N ASN A 285 -9.84 5.40 -11.26
CA ASN A 285 -9.58 4.46 -12.37
C ASN A 285 -10.32 3.13 -12.20
N VAL A 286 -9.95 2.31 -11.23
CA VAL A 286 -10.63 1.06 -10.85
C VAL A 286 -10.60 0.88 -9.34
N TRP A 287 -11.68 0.31 -8.79
CA TRP A 287 -11.65 -0.29 -7.47
C TRP A 287 -10.61 -1.42 -7.43
N GLU A 288 -9.92 -1.60 -6.30
CA GLU A 288 -8.92 -2.64 -6.13
C GLU A 288 -9.36 -3.62 -5.01
N TRP A 289 -9.44 -4.90 -5.34
CA TRP A 289 -9.72 -5.97 -4.37
C TRP A 289 -8.69 -6.01 -3.23
N CYS A 290 -9.17 -6.16 -2.00
CA CYS A 290 -8.37 -6.49 -0.82
C CYS A 290 -8.66 -7.94 -0.36
N GLU A 291 -7.80 -8.49 0.48
CA GLU A 291 -7.95 -9.84 1.04
C GLU A 291 -9.12 -9.95 2.05
N ASP A 292 -9.39 -8.84 2.74
CA ASP A 292 -10.31 -8.68 3.86
C ASP A 292 -11.77 -9.00 3.53
N ASP A 293 -12.45 -9.57 4.52
CA ASP A 293 -13.90 -9.63 4.54
C ASP A 293 -14.49 -8.27 4.93
N TRP A 294 -15.64 -7.95 4.36
CA TRP A 294 -16.36 -6.73 4.71
C TRP A 294 -16.87 -6.76 6.15
N HIS A 295 -16.67 -5.65 6.86
CA HIS A 295 -17.21 -5.40 8.19
C HIS A 295 -17.82 -3.99 8.23
N GLU A 296 -18.95 -3.82 8.91
CA GLU A 296 -19.72 -2.56 8.95
C GLU A 296 -19.01 -1.41 9.68
N HIS A 297 -17.90 -1.68 10.38
CA HIS A 297 -17.08 -0.73 11.13
C HIS A 297 -15.74 -1.38 11.52
N TYR A 298 -14.81 -0.59 12.05
CA TYR A 298 -13.50 -0.99 12.57
C TYR A 298 -13.46 -1.40 14.05
N GLU A 299 -14.61 -1.52 14.73
CA GLU A 299 -14.60 -2.05 16.11
C GLU A 299 -14.13 -3.51 16.12
N GLY A 300 -12.97 -3.76 16.74
CA GLY A 300 -12.34 -5.08 16.78
C GLY A 300 -11.42 -5.38 15.58
N ALA A 301 -11.14 -4.40 14.72
CA ALA A 301 -10.24 -4.58 13.58
C ALA A 301 -8.81 -4.95 14.03
N PRO A 302 -8.07 -5.76 13.23
CA PRO A 302 -6.65 -6.00 13.45
C PRO A 302 -5.83 -4.71 13.49
N THR A 303 -4.76 -4.70 14.28
CA THR A 303 -3.89 -3.53 14.47
C THR A 303 -2.46 -3.75 13.98
N ASP A 304 -2.21 -4.90 13.35
CA ASP A 304 -0.89 -5.37 12.88
C ASP A 304 -0.77 -5.40 11.34
N GLY A 305 -1.74 -4.80 10.65
CA GLY A 305 -1.78 -4.74 9.20
C GLY A 305 -2.22 -6.04 8.51
N SER A 306 -2.55 -7.08 9.28
CA SER A 306 -3.12 -8.33 8.75
C SER A 306 -4.53 -8.11 8.18
N ALA A 307 -4.94 -8.98 7.24
CA ALA A 307 -6.30 -8.96 6.70
C ALA A 307 -7.32 -9.36 7.77
N TRP A 308 -8.45 -8.66 7.83
CA TRP A 308 -9.55 -8.97 8.72
C TRP A 308 -10.46 -10.03 8.10
N LEU A 309 -10.26 -11.27 8.52
CA LEU A 309 -10.98 -12.44 8.01
C LEU A 309 -12.08 -12.89 8.98
N SER A 310 -13.23 -13.27 8.43
CA SER A 310 -14.35 -13.86 9.13
C SER A 310 -14.28 -15.39 9.11
N ASP A 311 -14.81 -16.04 10.15
CA ASP A 311 -14.88 -17.52 10.23
C ASP A 311 -15.88 -18.15 9.22
N ASN A 312 -16.67 -17.33 8.51
CA ASN A 312 -17.71 -17.79 7.59
C ASN A 312 -17.29 -17.62 6.13
N ASN A 313 -17.20 -18.73 5.39
CA ASN A 313 -16.99 -18.70 3.94
C ASN A 313 -18.22 -18.09 3.23
N GLY A 314 -18.05 -16.95 2.55
CA GLY A 314 -19.07 -16.34 1.68
C GLY A 314 -19.44 -14.89 2.00
N THR A 315 -18.66 -14.20 2.82
CA THR A 315 -18.77 -12.76 3.06
C THR A 315 -18.36 -11.96 1.82
N THR A 316 -19.01 -10.79 1.64
CA THR A 316 -18.57 -9.80 0.65
C THR A 316 -17.14 -9.36 0.96
N LYS A 317 -16.38 -9.03 -0.08
CA LYS A 317 -14.97 -8.68 0.05
C LYS A 317 -14.76 -7.18 -0.09
N VAL A 318 -13.75 -6.67 0.60
CA VAL A 318 -13.43 -5.24 0.57
C VAL A 318 -12.82 -4.86 -0.78
N VAL A 319 -13.24 -3.70 -1.28
CA VAL A 319 -12.57 -2.99 -2.38
C VAL A 319 -12.21 -1.57 -1.95
N ARG A 320 -11.10 -1.03 -2.47
CA ARG A 320 -10.61 0.32 -2.13
C ARG A 320 -10.31 1.18 -3.37
N GLY A 321 -10.32 2.50 -3.19
CA GLY A 321 -9.81 3.48 -4.16
C GLY A 321 -10.83 4.16 -5.09
N GLY A 322 -12.02 3.61 -5.29
CA GLY A 322 -13.00 4.13 -6.26
C GLY A 322 -12.63 3.84 -7.71
N SER A 323 -13.58 3.99 -8.63
CA SER A 323 -13.36 3.79 -10.07
C SER A 323 -13.47 5.08 -10.89
N CYS A 324 -13.18 4.99 -12.19
CA CYS A 324 -13.40 6.08 -13.13
C CYS A 324 -14.87 6.56 -13.16
N GLY A 325 -15.83 5.71 -12.77
CA GLY A 325 -17.25 6.03 -12.77
C GLY A 325 -17.80 6.59 -11.46
N ASP A 326 -16.99 6.59 -10.40
CA ASP A 326 -17.44 6.88 -9.06
C ASP A 326 -17.38 8.35 -8.69
N HIS A 327 -18.22 8.70 -7.72
CA HIS A 327 -18.19 10.02 -7.11
C HIS A 327 -16.87 10.21 -6.36
N PRO A 328 -16.35 11.45 -6.32
CA PRO A 328 -15.03 11.71 -5.76
C PRO A 328 -14.89 11.38 -4.27
N TYR A 329 -15.98 11.35 -3.50
CA TYR A 329 -15.94 10.94 -2.09
C TYR A 329 -15.63 9.45 -1.90
N LEU A 330 -15.91 8.61 -2.91
CA LEU A 330 -15.56 7.17 -2.91
C LEU A 330 -14.08 6.93 -3.25
N CYS A 331 -13.37 7.95 -3.72
CA CYS A 331 -11.96 7.87 -4.08
C CYS A 331 -11.02 8.26 -2.94
N ARG A 332 -11.53 8.55 -1.74
CA ARG A 332 -10.71 8.94 -0.59
C ARG A 332 -9.87 7.77 -0.07
N CYS A 333 -8.76 8.08 0.60
CA CYS A 333 -7.94 7.08 1.28
C CYS A 333 -8.76 6.21 2.23
N ALA A 334 -9.65 6.81 3.03
CA ALA A 334 -10.47 6.10 4.01
C ALA A 334 -11.68 5.39 3.39
N SER A 335 -12.12 5.74 2.18
CA SER A 335 -13.40 5.26 1.66
C SER A 335 -13.37 3.78 1.33
N ARG A 336 -14.28 3.04 1.97
CA ARG A 336 -14.39 1.60 1.82
C ARG A 336 -15.54 1.27 0.86
N GLY A 337 -15.34 0.23 0.07
CA GLY A 337 -16.41 -0.41 -0.69
C GLY A 337 -16.40 -1.91 -0.44
N TYR A 338 -17.44 -2.59 -0.89
CA TYR A 338 -17.51 -4.04 -0.90
C TYR A 338 -18.21 -4.52 -2.16
N ASP A 339 -17.89 -5.75 -2.56
CA ASP A 339 -18.56 -6.42 -3.66
C ASP A 339 -18.61 -7.95 -3.41
N ASP A 340 -19.46 -8.64 -4.16
CA ASP A 340 -19.60 -10.10 -4.09
C ASP A 340 -18.32 -10.77 -4.65
N PRO A 341 -17.68 -11.70 -3.90
CA PRO A 341 -16.41 -12.27 -4.31
C PRO A 341 -16.48 -13.13 -5.59
N GLY A 342 -17.67 -13.59 -5.98
CA GLY A 342 -17.90 -14.44 -7.16
C GLY A 342 -18.51 -13.72 -8.36
N LEU A 343 -18.91 -12.46 -8.23
CA LEU A 343 -19.45 -11.69 -9.35
C LEU A 343 -18.33 -11.01 -10.15
N ASP A 344 -18.43 -11.11 -11.47
CA ASP A 344 -17.58 -10.41 -12.46
C ASP A 344 -18.32 -9.22 -13.10
N LEU A 345 -19.47 -8.83 -12.52
CA LEU A 345 -20.43 -7.91 -13.14
C LEU A 345 -20.07 -6.43 -12.96
N SER A 346 -19.26 -6.06 -11.96
CA SER A 346 -18.87 -4.68 -11.75
C SER A 346 -17.77 -4.28 -12.75
N ASN A 347 -18.13 -3.44 -13.72
CA ASN A 347 -17.24 -2.99 -14.81
C ASN A 347 -16.09 -2.06 -14.35
N GLY A 348 -15.73 -2.10 -13.07
CA GLY A 348 -14.80 -1.16 -12.46
C GLY A 348 -13.95 -1.74 -11.34
N VAL A 349 -14.00 -3.05 -11.05
CA VAL A 349 -13.14 -3.68 -10.04
C VAL A 349 -12.02 -4.46 -10.72
N GLY A 350 -10.79 -4.12 -10.33
CA GLY A 350 -9.54 -4.78 -10.70
C GLY A 350 -8.77 -5.21 -9.45
N LEU A 351 -7.44 -5.24 -9.55
CA LEU A 351 -6.58 -5.64 -8.45
C LEU A 351 -5.22 -4.95 -8.53
N ARG A 352 -4.60 -4.85 -7.36
CA ARG A 352 -3.17 -4.60 -7.18
C ARG A 352 -2.61 -5.72 -6.32
N VAL A 353 -1.36 -6.09 -6.55
CA VAL A 353 -0.72 -7.19 -5.83
C VAL A 353 0.31 -6.68 -4.84
N VAL A 354 0.50 -7.43 -3.77
CA VAL A 354 1.61 -7.25 -2.84
C VAL A 354 2.47 -8.50 -2.77
N CYS A 355 3.71 -8.35 -2.30
CA CYS A 355 4.65 -9.44 -2.11
C CYS A 355 5.42 -9.24 -0.79
N ALA A 356 5.59 -10.32 -0.04
CA ALA A 356 6.40 -10.32 1.18
C ALA A 356 7.90 -10.19 0.85
N LEU A 357 8.67 -9.55 1.73
CA LEU A 357 10.11 -9.33 1.50
C LEU A 357 10.94 -10.62 1.48
N GLY A 358 10.61 -11.61 2.32
CA GLY A 358 11.51 -12.70 2.69
C GLY A 358 11.87 -13.74 1.62
N ARG A 359 11.47 -13.54 0.35
CA ARG A 359 11.79 -14.45 -0.78
C ARG A 359 11.98 -13.75 -2.12
N ILE A 360 12.50 -12.52 -2.12
CA ILE A 360 12.81 -11.83 -3.38
C ILE A 360 14.17 -12.32 -3.87
N LEU A 361 14.10 -13.38 -4.69
CA LEU A 361 15.12 -14.00 -5.54
C LEU A 361 15.94 -15.16 -4.91
N PRO A 362 16.45 -16.08 -5.77
CA PRO A 362 16.23 -17.54 -5.73
C PRO A 362 17.10 -18.38 -4.80
#